data_AF-A0A8C7JGM0-F1
#
_entry.id   AF-A0A8C7JGM0-F1
#
_cell.length_a   1.000
_cell.length_b   1.000
_cell.length_c   1.000
_cell.angle_alpha   90.00
_cell.angle_beta   90.00
_cell.angle_gamma   90.00
#
_symmetry.space_group_name_H-M   'P 1'
#
loop_
_entity.id
_entity.type
_entity.pdbx_description
1 polymer ?
#
loop_
_entity_poly.entity_id
_entity_poly.type
_entity_poly.pdbx_seq_one_letter_code
_entity_poly.pdbx_strand_id
1 'polypeptide(L)'
;MAAQQLQGLRTKFIEKVSKTVLDQLMDDLLEDMVLNDGEIEEIKENNMQRADKARQLIDSVRRKGNTASEKFLIRLQERDKNVYSELNPQV
;
A
#
# COMPACT_ATOMS: atom_id res chain seq x y z
N MET A 1 -6.87 15.08 -2.15
CA MET A 1 -5.43 14.81 -2.42
C MET A 1 -5.14 13.35 -2.08
N ALA A 2 -4.25 12.68 -2.81
CA ALA A 2 -4.07 11.23 -2.69
C ALA A 2 -3.60 10.74 -1.30
N ALA A 3 -2.76 11.49 -0.60
CA ALA A 3 -2.34 11.12 0.76
C ALA A 3 -3.52 11.11 1.76
N GLN A 4 -4.49 12.02 1.58
CA GLN A 4 -5.72 12.04 2.38
C GLN A 4 -6.66 10.88 2.00
N GLN A 5 -6.70 10.51 0.72
CA GLN A 5 -7.44 9.33 0.27
C GLN A 5 -6.87 8.08 0.94
N LEU A 6 -5.54 7.87 0.89
CA LEU A 6 -4.90 6.74 1.59
C LEU A 6 -5.22 6.71 3.08
N GLN A 7 -5.27 7.86 3.75
CA GLN A 7 -5.66 7.90 5.16
C GLN A 7 -7.09 7.37 5.38
N GLY A 8 -8.03 7.71 4.51
CA GLY A 8 -9.40 7.20 4.57
C GLY A 8 -9.52 5.71 4.23
N LEU A 9 -8.66 5.22 3.33
CA LEU A 9 -8.65 3.82 2.87
C LEU A 9 -7.87 2.89 3.80
N ARG A 10 -7.02 3.44 4.67
CA ARG A 10 -6.06 2.71 5.51
C ARG A 10 -6.65 1.51 6.22
N THR A 11 -7.77 1.68 6.94
CA THR A 11 -8.37 0.59 7.73
C THR A 11 -8.82 -0.56 6.83
N LYS A 12 -9.58 -0.24 5.78
CA LYS A 12 -10.07 -1.25 4.84
C LYS A 12 -8.92 -1.93 4.09
N PHE A 13 -7.88 -1.19 3.71
CA PHE A 13 -6.70 -1.76 3.04
C PHE A 13 -6.03 -2.79 3.96
N ILE A 14 -5.80 -2.43 5.22
CA ILE A 14 -5.24 -3.34 6.22
C ILE A 14 -6.12 -4.57 6.39
N GLU A 15 -7.44 -4.46 6.40
CA GLU A 15 -8.34 -5.60 6.58
C GLU A 15 -8.37 -6.54 5.37
N LYS A 16 -8.43 -5.98 4.15
CA LYS A 16 -8.76 -6.72 2.94
C LYS A 16 -7.58 -7.16 2.09
N VAL A 17 -6.43 -6.48 2.17
CA VAL A 17 -5.30 -6.82 1.30
C VAL A 17 -4.79 -8.23 1.59
N SER A 18 -4.68 -9.06 0.56
CA SER A 18 -4.08 -10.39 0.69
C SER A 18 -2.57 -10.28 0.87
N LYS A 19 -1.93 -11.32 1.43
CA LYS A 19 -0.46 -11.36 1.54
C LYS A 19 0.21 -11.25 0.16
N THR A 20 -0.33 -11.94 -0.84
CA THR A 20 0.20 -11.92 -2.20
C THR A 20 0.17 -10.52 -2.82
N VAL A 21 -0.95 -9.81 -2.71
CA VAL A 21 -1.07 -8.44 -3.23
C VAL A 21 -0.15 -7.50 -2.47
N LEU A 22 0.00 -7.70 -1.15
CA LEU A 22 0.90 -6.92 -0.33
C LEU A 22 2.37 -7.07 -0.76
N ASP A 23 2.82 -8.31 -0.98
CA ASP A 23 4.18 -8.61 -1.44
C ASP A 23 4.43 -8.03 -2.85
N GLN A 24 3.46 -8.14 -3.76
CA GLN A 24 3.53 -7.52 -5.10
C GLN A 24 3.60 -5.99 -5.04
N LEU A 25 2.80 -5.35 -4.18
CA LEU A 25 2.83 -3.90 -4.00
C LEU A 25 4.18 -3.43 -3.44
N MET A 26 4.79 -4.20 -2.54
CA MET A 26 6.14 -3.89 -2.05
C MET A 26 7.15 -3.85 -3.19
N ASP A 27 7.12 -4.85 -4.08
CA ASP A 27 8.03 -4.93 -5.23
C ASP A 27 7.76 -3.79 -6.25
N ASP A 28 6.48 -3.48 -6.52
CA ASP A 28 6.09 -2.37 -7.40
C ASP A 28 6.55 -1.00 -6.87
N LEU A 29 6.44 -0.78 -5.56
CA LEU A 29 6.83 0.49 -4.93
C LEU A 29 8.35 0.63 -4.83
N LEU A 30 9.09 -0.48 -4.81
CA LEU A 30 10.54 -0.48 -4.94
C LEU A 30 10.95 -0.11 -6.37
N GLU A 31 10.32 -0.72 -7.38
CA GLU A 31 10.55 -0.39 -8.79
C GLU A 31 10.23 1.08 -9.10
N ASP A 32 9.14 1.59 -8.53
CA ASP A 32 8.73 3.00 -8.67
C ASP A 32 9.60 3.99 -7.88
N MET A 33 10.62 3.50 -7.17
CA MET A 33 11.48 4.23 -6.22
C MET A 33 10.69 5.02 -5.16
N VAL A 34 9.51 4.52 -4.82
CA VAL A 34 8.72 5.07 -3.70
C VAL A 34 9.30 4.58 -2.38
N LEU A 35 9.61 3.29 -2.28
CA LEU A 35 10.32 2.69 -1.15
C LEU A 35 11.72 2.27 -1.59
N ASN A 36 12.67 2.28 -0.66
CA ASN A 36 13.99 1.72 -0.88
C ASN A 36 14.09 0.30 -0.31
N ASP A 37 15.18 -0.41 -0.64
CA ASP A 37 15.40 -1.79 -0.20
C ASP A 37 15.33 -1.94 1.33
N GLY A 38 15.91 -1.00 2.09
CA GLY A 38 15.90 -1.05 3.56
C GLY A 38 14.49 -0.90 4.15
N GLU A 39 13.67 0.00 3.58
CA GLU A 39 12.26 0.15 3.97
C GLU A 39 11.45 -1.12 3.64
N ILE A 40 11.72 -1.76 2.50
CA ILE A 40 11.06 -3.01 2.11
C ILE A 40 11.49 -4.16 3.03
N GLU A 41 12.77 -4.28 3.36
CA GLU A 41 13.28 -5.30 4.28
C GLU A 41 12.66 -5.17 5.68
N GLU A 42 12.54 -3.94 6.20
CA GLU A 42 11.87 -3.66 7.49
C GLU A 42 10.42 -4.16 7.47
N ILE A 43 9.68 -3.87 6.40
CA ILE A 43 8.28 -4.32 6.26
C ILE A 43 8.21 -5.84 6.03
N LYS A 44 9.18 -6.43 5.32
CA LYS A 44 9.22 -7.87 5.03
C LYS A 44 9.61 -8.72 6.23
N GLU A 45 9.99 -8.12 7.36
CA GLU A 45 10.41 -8.84 8.57
C GLU A 45 9.51 -10.05 8.88
N ASN A 46 10.11 -11.22 9.02
CA ASN A 46 9.40 -12.51 9.04
C ASN A 46 8.46 -12.66 10.25
N ASN A 47 8.68 -11.90 11.31
CA ASN A 47 7.89 -11.95 12.54
C ASN A 47 6.65 -11.03 12.50
N MET A 48 6.54 -10.13 11.52
CA MET A 48 5.39 -9.23 11.42
C MET A 48 4.14 -9.92 10.86
N GLN A 49 2.99 -9.65 11.47
CA GLN A 49 1.70 -10.08 10.94
C GLN A 49 1.34 -9.32 9.66
N ARG A 50 0.56 -9.95 8.78
CA ARG A 50 0.07 -9.33 7.52
C ARG A 50 -0.53 -7.94 7.74
N ALA A 51 -1.36 -7.77 8.77
CA ALA A 51 -2.02 -6.50 9.07
C ALA A 51 -1.01 -5.40 9.47
N ASP A 52 0.04 -5.75 10.20
CA ASP A 52 1.09 -4.82 10.60
C ASP A 52 1.97 -4.43 9.41
N LYS A 53 2.29 -5.38 8.53
CA LYS A 53 2.98 -5.11 7.25
C LYS A 53 2.16 -4.17 6.36
N ALA A 54 0.86 -4.45 6.20
CA ALA A 54 -0.04 -3.60 5.43
C ALA A 54 -0.13 -2.18 6.02
N ARG A 55 -0.14 -2.07 7.35
CA ARG A 55 -0.13 -0.79 8.05
C ARG A 55 1.14 0.01 7.79
N GLN A 56 2.30 -0.62 7.94
CA GLN A 56 3.57 0.04 7.68
C GLN A 56 3.68 0.48 6.22
N LEU A 57 3.30 -0.38 5.28
CA LEU A 57 3.36 -0.07 3.85
C LEU A 57 2.59 1.21 3.51
N ILE A 58 1.30 1.26 3.87
CA ILE A 58 0.44 2.41 3.55
C ILE A 58 0.85 3.68 4.32
N ASP A 59 1.31 3.55 5.56
CA ASP A 59 1.79 4.69 6.34
C ASP A 59 3.10 5.26 5.79
N SER A 60 4.04 4.41 5.37
CA SER A 60 5.31 4.82 4.75
C SER A 60 5.09 5.55 3.43
N VAL A 61 4.25 5.01 2.55
CA VAL A 61 3.90 5.66 1.28
C VAL A 61 3.22 7.01 1.52
N ARG A 62 2.24 7.06 2.43
CA ARG A 62 1.51 8.30 2.73
C ARG A 62 2.42 9.39 3.26
N ARG A 63 3.39 9.06 4.12
CA ARG A 63 4.35 10.02 4.70
C ARG A 63 5.25 10.66 3.64
N LYS A 64 5.52 9.96 2.53
CA LYS A 64 6.30 10.49 1.40
C LYS A 64 5.53 11.50 0.55
N GLY A 65 4.22 11.64 0.76
CA GLY A 65 3.40 12.69 0.16
C GLY A 65 2.50 12.23 -0.99
N ASN A 66 1.89 13.18 -1.68
CA ASN A 66 0.84 12.91 -2.67
C ASN A 66 1.33 12.10 -3.87
N THR A 67 2.51 12.41 -4.42
CA THR A 67 3.04 11.69 -5.59
C THR A 67 3.25 10.19 -5.31
N ALA A 68 3.83 9.85 -4.15
CA ALA A 68 3.98 8.46 -3.71
C ALA A 68 2.62 7.80 -3.49
N SER A 69 1.69 8.54 -2.89
CA SER A 69 0.33 8.05 -2.62
C SER A 69 -0.46 7.77 -3.91
N GLU A 70 -0.29 8.59 -4.95
CA GLU A 70 -0.90 8.38 -6.26
C GLU A 70 -0.37 7.12 -6.94
N LYS A 71 0.96 6.94 -6.96
CA LYS A 71 1.58 5.74 -7.51
C LYS A 71 1.07 4.47 -6.82
N PHE A 72 0.98 4.48 -5.49
CA PHE A 72 0.43 3.37 -4.74
C PHE A 72 -1.00 3.03 -5.13
N LEU A 73 -1.86 4.04 -5.30
CA LEU A 73 -3.26 3.82 -5.70
C LEU A 73 -3.34 3.20 -7.10
N ILE A 74 -2.49 3.64 -8.04
CA ILE A 74 -2.41 3.09 -9.39
C ILE A 74 -1.99 1.61 -9.33
N ARG A 75 -0.88 1.30 -8.65
CA ARG A 75 -0.39 -0.08 -8.50
C ARG A 75 -1.42 -0.97 -7.80
N LEU A 76 -2.09 -0.47 -6.77
CA LEU A 76 -3.16 -1.19 -6.08
C LEU A 76 -4.33 -1.51 -7.02
N GLN A 77 -4.72 -0.57 -7.88
CA GLN A 77 -5.77 -0.80 -8.87
C GLN A 77 -5.37 -1.84 -9.93
N GLU A 78 -4.11 -1.84 -10.36
CA GLU A 78 -3.56 -2.81 -11.32
C GLU A 78 -3.48 -4.23 -10.73
N ARG A 79 -3.08 -4.35 -9.46
CA ARG A 79 -2.92 -5.64 -8.78
C ARG A 79 -4.23 -6.22 -8.28
N ASP A 80 -5.11 -5.39 -7.74
CA ASP A 80 -6.38 -5.83 -7.18
C ASP A 80 -7.47 -4.76 -7.35
N LYS A 81 -8.12 -4.81 -8.52
CA LYS A 81 -9.25 -3.94 -8.86
C LYS A 81 -10.42 -4.09 -7.89
N ASN A 82 -10.63 -5.28 -7.33
CA ASN A 82 -11.73 -5.53 -6.40
C ASN A 82 -11.46 -4.80 -5.08
N VAL A 83 -10.27 -4.98 -4.50
CA VAL A 83 -9.85 -4.23 -3.31
C VAL A 83 -9.90 -2.73 -3.59
N TYR A 84 -9.38 -2.25 -4.73
CA TYR A 84 -9.47 -0.83 -5.09
C TYR A 84 -10.92 -0.29 -5.13
N SER A 85 -11.84 -1.04 -5.75
CA SER A 85 -13.26 -0.65 -5.83
C SER A 85 -13.97 -0.65 -4.47
N GLU A 86 -13.66 -1.60 -3.59
CA GLU A 86 -14.22 -1.67 -2.24
C GLU A 86 -13.65 -0.61 -1.29
N LEU A 87 -12.44 -0.15 -1.59
CA LEU A 87 -11.80 0.96 -0.92
C LEU A 87 -12.48 2.28 -1.30
N ASN A 88 -12.76 2.50 -2.59
CA ASN A 88 -13.30 3.77 -3.09
C ASN A 88 -14.81 3.70 -3.43
N PRO A 89 -15.73 4.15 -2.55
CA PRO A 89 -17.18 4.07 -2.79
C PRO A 89 -17.73 5.09 -3.82
N GLN A 90 -16.88 5.69 -4.67
CA GLN A 90 -17.29 6.71 -5.66
C GLN A 90 -16.94 6.35 -7.11
N VAL A 91 -16.99 5.07 -7.46
CA VAL A 91 -17.05 4.64 -8.87
C VAL A 91 -18.42 4.03 -9.15
#